data_AF-J0DA90-F1
#
_entry.id   AF-J0DA90-F1
#
_cell.length_a   1.000
_cell.length_b   1.000
_cell.length_c   1.000
_cell.angle_alpha   90.00
_cell.angle_beta   90.00
_cell.angle_gamma   90.00
#
_symmetry.space_group_name_H-M   'P 1'
#
loop_
_entity.id
_entity.type
_entity.pdbx_description
1 polymer ?
#
loop_
_entity_poly.entity_id
_entity_poly.type
_entity_poly.pdbx_seq_one_letter_code
_entity_poly.pdbx_strand_id
1 'polypeptide(L)'
;MSIHCARLSRLFTPEYARRINAQLVSPAQSVVVKPTELQSALVRPLNVSIYEPSRPASYLAATLSYGIIMGHPFMDGNKRTAFFLANEYLRAMGLPGLADGGKLGSVYGNVATIADYHVWSAAGTAGLADLAAVIAGEKMN
;
A
#
# COMPACT_ATOMS: atom_id res chain seq x y z
N MET A 1 12.10 12.88 -5.67
CA MET A 1 10.97 12.08 -5.14
C MET A 1 9.98 12.89 -4.31
N SER A 2 10.40 13.72 -3.36
CA SER A 2 9.52 14.48 -2.46
C SER A 2 8.41 15.31 -3.14
N ILE A 3 8.70 15.98 -4.27
CA ILE A 3 7.70 16.73 -5.06
C ILE A 3 6.58 15.81 -5.58
N HIS A 4 6.92 14.60 -6.03
CA HIS A 4 5.90 13.63 -6.47
C HIS A 4 5.04 13.20 -5.29
N CYS A 5 5.65 12.89 -4.14
CA CYS A 5 4.92 12.51 -2.93
C CYS A 5 3.99 13.62 -2.42
N ALA A 6 4.41 14.90 -2.51
CA ALA A 6 3.58 16.05 -2.17
C ALA A 6 2.38 16.23 -3.10
N ARG A 7 2.50 15.84 -4.38
CA ARG A 7 1.36 15.78 -5.30
C ARG A 7 0.45 14.60 -4.95
N LEU A 8 1.03 13.43 -4.70
CA LEU A 8 0.27 12.21 -4.39
C LEU A 8 -0.49 12.32 -3.07
N SER A 9 0.02 13.03 -2.07
CA SER A 9 -0.73 13.26 -0.81
C SER A 9 -2.03 14.04 -1.01
N ARG A 10 -2.16 14.78 -2.12
CA ARG A 10 -3.39 15.49 -2.51
C ARG A 10 -4.35 14.61 -3.32
N LEU A 11 -3.86 13.52 -3.91
CA LEU A 11 -4.66 12.56 -4.69
C LEU A 11 -5.15 11.40 -3.82
N PHE A 12 -4.27 10.84 -2.98
CA PHE A 12 -4.53 9.74 -2.06
C PHE A 12 -5.19 10.27 -0.78
N THR A 13 -6.41 10.78 -0.93
CA THR A 13 -7.20 11.33 0.18
C THR A 13 -7.96 10.24 0.94
N PRO A 14 -8.42 10.50 2.18
CA PRO A 14 -9.30 9.58 2.90
C PRO A 14 -10.58 9.24 2.12
N GLU A 15 -11.14 10.21 1.39
CA GLU A 15 -12.34 10.00 0.57
C GLU A 15 -12.04 9.09 -0.63
N TYR A 16 -10.90 9.26 -1.29
CA TYR A 16 -10.46 8.35 -2.35
C TYR A 16 -10.31 6.92 -1.81
N ALA A 17 -9.59 6.75 -0.70
CA ALA A 17 -9.41 5.45 -0.06
C ALA A 17 -10.75 4.79 0.34
N ARG A 18 -11.70 5.57 0.85
CA ARG A 18 -13.04 5.09 1.21
C ARG A 18 -13.84 4.62 -0.01
N ARG A 19 -13.79 5.35 -1.13
CA ARG A 19 -14.46 4.94 -2.37
C ARG A 19 -13.89 3.66 -2.94
N ILE A 20 -12.56 3.52 -2.92
CA ILE A 20 -11.88 2.29 -3.32
C ILE A 20 -12.30 1.13 -2.40
N ASN A 21 -12.27 1.33 -1.08
CA ASN A 21 -12.72 0.30 -0.15
C ASN A 21 -14.17 -0.12 -0.43
N ALA A 22 -15.09 0.83 -0.67
CA ALA A 22 -16.48 0.54 -1.00
C ALA A 22 -16.65 -0.36 -2.23
N GLN A 23 -15.82 -0.17 -3.27
CA GLN A 23 -15.84 -1.06 -4.44
C GLN A 23 -15.31 -2.46 -4.09
N LEU A 24 -14.28 -2.55 -3.25
CA LEU A 24 -13.62 -3.81 -2.89
C LEU A 24 -14.42 -4.68 -1.92
N VAL A 25 -15.26 -4.07 -1.07
CA VAL A 25 -16.07 -4.80 -0.08
C VAL A 25 -17.51 -5.03 -0.52
N SER A 26 -17.92 -4.48 -1.67
CA SER A 26 -19.25 -4.69 -2.24
C SER A 26 -19.61 -6.18 -2.28
N PRO A 27 -20.81 -6.60 -1.83
CA PRO A 27 -21.98 -5.76 -1.51
C PRO A 27 -22.02 -5.20 -0.08
N ALA A 28 -21.01 -5.46 0.76
CA ALA A 28 -20.96 -4.89 2.10
C ALA A 28 -20.76 -3.37 2.07
N GLN A 29 -21.19 -2.68 3.13
CA GLN A 29 -20.99 -1.24 3.26
C GLN A 29 -19.58 -0.91 3.74
N SER A 30 -18.89 0.00 3.05
CA SER A 30 -17.63 0.56 3.54
C SER A 30 -17.88 1.47 4.74
N VAL A 31 -17.23 1.14 5.86
CA VAL A 31 -17.26 1.93 7.09
C VAL A 31 -15.83 2.17 7.55
N VAL A 32 -15.47 3.45 7.70
CA VAL A 32 -14.20 3.85 8.31
C VAL A 32 -14.39 3.88 9.82
N VAL A 33 -13.79 2.92 10.52
CA VAL A 33 -13.86 2.78 11.98
C VAL A 33 -12.79 3.58 12.71
N LYS A 34 -11.63 3.82 12.06
CA LYS A 34 -10.52 4.61 12.63
C LYS A 34 -10.04 5.65 11.61
N PRO A 35 -10.70 6.82 11.54
CA PRO A 35 -10.36 7.85 10.55
C PRO A 35 -8.96 8.46 10.76
N THR A 36 -8.49 8.52 12.01
CA THR A 36 -7.15 9.01 12.34
C THR A 36 -6.05 8.09 11.82
N GLU A 37 -6.21 6.77 11.97
CA GLU A 37 -5.28 5.77 11.43
C GLU A 37 -5.23 5.81 9.90
N LEU A 38 -6.39 6.01 9.25
CA LEU A 38 -6.45 6.18 7.81
C LEU A 38 -5.64 7.40 7.34
N GLN A 39 -5.85 8.55 7.98
CA GLN A 39 -5.11 9.76 7.66
C GLN A 39 -3.61 9.59 7.91
N SER A 40 -3.23 8.99 9.02
CA SER A 40 -1.84 8.69 9.37
C SER A 40 -1.16 7.84 8.29
N ALA A 41 -1.82 6.75 7.85
CA ALA A 41 -1.31 5.87 6.81
C ALA A 41 -1.13 6.59 5.46
N LEU A 42 -2.07 7.45 5.07
CA LEU A 42 -2.03 8.19 3.80
C LEU A 42 -0.95 9.29 3.77
N VAL A 43 -0.63 9.89 4.92
CA VAL A 43 0.42 10.93 5.04
C VAL A 43 1.82 10.31 5.14
N ARG A 44 1.94 9.07 5.63
CA ARG A 44 3.22 8.40 5.90
C ARG A 44 4.20 8.40 4.72
N PRO A 45 3.81 8.13 3.45
CA PRO A 45 4.74 8.19 2.32
C PRO A 45 5.37 9.57 2.11
N LEU A 46 4.59 10.65 2.32
CA LEU A 46 5.12 12.01 2.22
C LEU A 46 6.14 12.27 3.33
N ASN A 47 5.80 11.92 4.57
CA ASN A 47 6.71 12.08 5.71
C ASN A 47 8.03 11.34 5.47
N VAL A 48 7.97 10.06 5.08
CA VAL A 48 9.18 9.26 4.77
C VAL A 48 9.97 9.90 3.62
N SER A 49 9.31 10.41 2.57
CA SER A 49 10.03 11.05 1.46
C SER A 49 10.77 12.35 1.85
N ILE A 50 10.36 13.00 2.94
CA ILE A 50 10.98 14.23 3.45
C ILE A 50 12.13 13.88 4.39
N TYR A 51 11.90 12.99 5.36
CA TYR A 51 12.87 12.66 6.39
C TYR A 51 13.89 11.59 5.97
N GLU A 52 13.53 10.70 5.04
CA GLU A 52 14.38 9.63 4.52
C GLU A 52 14.42 9.67 2.97
N PRO A 53 15.02 10.72 2.36
CA PRO A 53 14.93 10.97 0.92
C PRO A 53 15.59 9.92 0.03
N SER A 54 16.43 9.04 0.58
CA SER A 54 17.09 7.94 -0.12
C SER A 54 16.21 6.69 -0.29
N ARG A 55 15.04 6.63 0.38
CA ARG A 55 14.15 5.48 0.28
C ARG A 55 13.52 5.38 -1.11
N PRO A 56 13.46 4.17 -1.71
CA PRO A 56 12.86 3.97 -3.02
C PRO A 56 11.33 4.07 -2.96
N ALA A 57 10.70 4.22 -4.13
CA ALA A 57 9.24 4.28 -4.23
C ALA A 57 8.54 3.00 -3.74
N SER A 58 9.18 1.83 -3.88
CA SER A 58 8.71 0.55 -3.30
C SER A 58 8.55 0.64 -1.79
N TYR A 59 9.53 1.22 -1.10
CA TYR A 59 9.46 1.46 0.35
C TYR A 59 8.34 2.44 0.71
N LEU A 60 8.13 3.51 -0.07
CA LEU A 60 7.03 4.44 0.16
C LEU A 60 5.66 3.76 0.00
N ALA A 61 5.47 2.96 -1.05
CA ALA A 61 4.26 2.17 -1.25
C ALA A 61 4.05 1.14 -0.13
N ALA A 62 5.12 0.50 0.34
CA ALA A 62 5.08 -0.39 1.49
C ALA A 62 4.64 0.34 2.77
N THR A 63 5.12 1.57 3.02
CA THR A 63 4.72 2.34 4.20
C THR A 63 3.23 2.68 4.19
N LEU A 64 2.67 2.96 3.01
CA LEU A 64 1.23 3.19 2.82
C LEU A 64 0.44 1.92 3.11
N SER A 65 0.81 0.81 2.46
CA SER A 65 0.11 -0.47 2.63
C SER A 65 0.18 -0.95 4.08
N TYR A 66 1.38 -1.00 4.66
CA TYR A 66 1.61 -1.42 6.03
C TYR A 66 0.82 -0.56 7.04
N GLY A 67 0.78 0.76 6.84
CA GLY A 67 0.01 1.67 7.69
C GLY A 67 -1.48 1.34 7.70
N ILE A 68 -2.07 1.04 6.53
CA ILE A 68 -3.48 0.65 6.43
C ILE A 68 -3.71 -0.73 7.05
N ILE A 69 -2.81 -1.68 6.80
CA ILE A 69 -2.92 -3.04 7.36
C ILE A 69 -2.91 -2.98 8.88
N MET A 70 -1.91 -2.33 9.48
CA MET A 70 -1.75 -2.29 10.94
C MET A 70 -2.74 -1.35 11.63
N GLY A 71 -3.13 -0.26 10.97
CA GLY A 71 -4.12 0.66 11.52
C GLY A 71 -5.53 0.04 11.57
N HIS A 72 -5.83 -0.89 10.66
CA HIS A 72 -7.18 -1.42 10.43
C HIS A 72 -8.25 -0.30 10.38
N PRO A 73 -8.11 0.72 9.52
CA PRO A 73 -9.01 1.86 9.52
C PRO A 73 -10.42 1.56 9.03
N PHE A 74 -10.63 0.49 8.28
CA PHE A 74 -11.93 0.07 7.76
C PHE A 74 -12.49 -1.12 8.54
N MET A 75 -13.82 -1.24 8.59
CA MET A 75 -14.51 -2.40 9.17
C MET A 75 -14.11 -3.72 8.47
N ASP A 76 -14.02 -3.70 7.14
CA ASP A 76 -13.53 -4.81 6.32
C ASP A 76 -12.70 -4.29 5.14
N GLY A 77 -11.92 -5.18 4.53
CA GLY A 77 -11.21 -4.91 3.29
C GLY A 77 -9.83 -4.28 3.46
N ASN A 78 -9.34 -4.07 4.70
CA ASN A 78 -8.07 -3.39 4.97
C ASN A 78 -6.91 -3.89 4.10
N LYS A 79 -6.69 -5.22 4.03
CA LYS A 79 -5.63 -5.82 3.20
C LYS A 79 -5.82 -5.56 1.70
N ARG A 80 -7.05 -5.71 1.19
CA ARG A 80 -7.40 -5.48 -0.22
C ARG A 80 -7.23 -4.01 -0.60
N THR A 81 -7.69 -3.10 0.27
CA THR A 81 -7.54 -1.66 0.09
C THR A 81 -6.07 -1.23 0.16
N ALA A 82 -5.30 -1.78 1.10
CA ALA A 82 -3.86 -1.54 1.21
C ALA A 82 -3.10 -1.95 -0.06
N PHE A 83 -3.38 -3.15 -0.58
CA PHE A 83 -2.80 -3.65 -1.83
C PHE A 83 -3.13 -2.73 -3.01
N PHE A 84 -4.41 -2.40 -3.19
CA PHE A 84 -4.85 -1.54 -4.29
C PHE A 84 -4.21 -0.17 -4.22
N LEU A 85 -4.20 0.47 -3.04
CA LEU A 85 -3.62 1.81 -2.89
C LEU A 85 -2.11 1.80 -3.10
N ALA A 86 -1.37 0.77 -2.66
CA ALA A 86 0.04 0.65 -2.96
C ALA A 86 0.32 0.43 -4.45
N ASN A 87 -0.50 -0.37 -5.13
CA ASN A 87 -0.43 -0.55 -6.59
C ASN A 87 -0.60 0.78 -7.33
N GLU A 88 -1.67 1.51 -7.04
CA GLU A 88 -1.93 2.80 -7.68
C GLU A 88 -0.89 3.85 -7.31
N TYR A 89 -0.35 3.80 -6.09
CA TYR A 89 0.71 4.73 -5.67
C TYR A 89 1.97 4.55 -6.53
N LEU A 90 2.39 3.31 -6.79
CA LEU A 90 3.53 3.04 -7.68
C LEU A 90 3.25 3.49 -9.13
N ARG A 91 2.06 3.21 -9.66
CA ARG A 91 1.64 3.67 -10.99
C ARG A 91 1.64 5.18 -11.10
N ALA A 92 1.15 5.88 -10.09
CA ALA A 92 1.13 7.34 -10.05
C ALA A 92 2.52 7.98 -9.86
N MET A 93 3.51 7.19 -9.42
CA MET A 93 4.93 7.53 -9.43
C MET A 93 5.61 7.25 -10.78
N GLY A 94 4.87 6.72 -11.77
CA GLY A 94 5.40 6.37 -13.10
C GLY A 94 6.14 5.03 -13.14
N LEU A 95 5.93 4.16 -12.15
CA LEU A 95 6.54 2.83 -12.07
C LEU A 95 5.50 1.74 -12.37
N PRO A 96 5.92 0.52 -12.71
CA PRO A 96 5.01 -0.62 -12.75
C PRO A 96 4.31 -0.80 -11.39
N GLY A 97 3.00 -1.01 -11.41
CA GLY A 97 2.25 -1.43 -10.24
C GLY A 97 2.63 -2.83 -9.77
N LEU A 98 2.12 -3.20 -8.59
CA LEU A 98 2.30 -4.52 -7.98
C LEU A 98 1.86 -5.66 -8.91
N ALA A 99 0.86 -5.41 -9.76
CA ALA A 99 0.33 -6.39 -10.71
C ALA A 99 0.82 -6.19 -12.16
N ASP A 100 1.72 -5.24 -12.42
CA ASP A 100 2.14 -4.89 -13.79
C ASP A 100 3.49 -5.54 -14.19
N GLY A 101 4.24 -6.12 -13.24
CA GLY A 101 5.62 -6.57 -13.45
C GLY A 101 5.80 -8.04 -13.84
N GLY A 102 6.42 -8.32 -14.99
CA GLY A 102 6.93 -9.64 -15.38
C GLY A 102 6.25 -10.28 -16.62
N LYS A 103 6.70 -11.47 -17.02
CA LYS A 103 5.95 -12.33 -17.97
C LYS A 103 4.68 -12.83 -17.28
N LEU A 104 3.57 -13.00 -18.01
CA LEU A 104 2.23 -13.32 -17.45
C LEU A 104 2.25 -14.35 -16.29
N GLY A 105 3.00 -15.46 -16.40
CA GLY A 105 3.13 -16.45 -15.31
C GLY A 105 3.94 -15.99 -14.09
N SER A 106 4.96 -15.14 -14.30
CA SER A 106 5.77 -14.54 -13.23
C SER A 106 5.05 -13.41 -12.49
N VAL A 107 4.13 -12.71 -13.18
CA VAL A 107 3.29 -11.66 -12.58
C VAL A 107 2.44 -12.26 -11.46
N TYR A 108 1.72 -13.35 -11.76
CA TYR A 108 0.85 -14.00 -10.78
C TYR A 108 1.63 -14.54 -9.57
N GLY A 109 2.81 -15.11 -9.79
CA GLY A 109 3.68 -15.56 -8.69
C GLY A 109 4.10 -14.41 -7.77
N ASN A 110 4.48 -13.26 -8.33
CA ASN A 110 4.87 -12.09 -7.54
C ASN A 110 3.68 -11.52 -6.75
N VAL A 111 2.52 -11.38 -7.40
CA VAL A 111 1.30 -10.88 -6.75
C VAL A 111 0.86 -11.79 -5.59
N ALA A 112 0.94 -13.12 -5.75
CA ALA A 112 0.65 -14.06 -4.68
C ALA A 112 1.58 -13.87 -3.48
N THR A 113 2.89 -13.77 -3.72
CA THR A 113 3.87 -13.48 -2.67
C THR A 113 3.56 -12.17 -1.95
N ILE A 114 3.32 -11.07 -2.68
CA ILE A 114 2.97 -9.78 -2.07
C ILE A 114 1.70 -9.92 -1.21
N ALA A 115 0.69 -10.65 -1.68
CA ALA A 115 -0.55 -10.89 -0.94
C ALA A 115 -0.29 -11.67 0.36
N ASP A 116 0.57 -12.69 0.33
CA ASP A 116 0.99 -13.43 1.53
C ASP A 116 1.66 -12.51 2.55
N TYR A 117 2.54 -11.60 2.09
CA TYR A 117 3.14 -10.60 2.99
C TYR A 117 2.13 -9.60 3.56
N HIS A 118 1.03 -9.30 2.88
CA HIS A 118 -0.06 -8.50 3.46
C HIS A 118 -0.79 -9.29 4.56
N VAL A 119 -0.97 -10.60 4.37
CA VAL A 119 -1.56 -11.49 5.39
C VAL A 119 -0.63 -11.61 6.59
N TRP A 120 0.66 -11.82 6.38
CA TRP A 120 1.68 -11.91 7.42
C TRP A 120 1.88 -10.60 8.17
N SER A 121 1.86 -9.47 7.47
CA SER A 121 1.89 -8.15 8.13
C SER A 121 0.69 -7.99 9.06
N ALA A 122 -0.51 -8.37 8.61
CA ALA A 122 -1.72 -8.33 9.45
C ALA A 122 -1.66 -9.29 10.64
N ALA A 123 -0.92 -10.40 10.53
CA ALA A 123 -0.67 -11.35 11.62
C ALA A 123 0.48 -10.91 12.54
N GLY A 124 1.18 -9.82 12.22
CA GLY A 124 2.37 -9.37 12.94
C GLY A 124 3.63 -10.20 12.70
N THR A 125 3.61 -11.11 11.70
CA THR A 125 4.72 -12.01 11.38
C THR A 125 5.67 -11.46 10.31
N ALA A 126 5.27 -10.41 9.58
CA ALA A 126 6.12 -9.69 8.63
C ALA A 126 6.15 -8.19 8.95
N GLY A 127 7.33 -7.59 8.92
CA GLY A 127 7.55 -6.17 9.15
C GLY A 127 7.46 -5.33 7.88
N LEU A 128 7.55 -4.01 8.08
CA LEU A 128 7.59 -3.05 6.97
C LEU A 128 8.79 -3.28 6.03
N ALA A 129 9.96 -3.65 6.57
CA ALA A 129 11.14 -3.91 5.77
C ALA A 129 10.95 -5.12 4.84
N ASP A 130 10.34 -6.20 5.36
CA ASP A 130 10.04 -7.40 4.60
C ASP A 130 9.05 -7.11 3.47
N LEU A 131 7.98 -6.38 3.78
CA LEU A 131 6.99 -5.96 2.78
C LEU A 131 7.63 -5.07 1.71
N ALA A 132 8.53 -4.16 2.09
CA ALA A 132 9.22 -3.28 1.15
C ALA A 132 10.17 -4.04 0.22
N ALA A 133 10.91 -5.03 0.74
CA ALA A 133 11.79 -5.88 -0.05
C ALA A 133 11.01 -6.67 -1.11
N VAL A 134 9.89 -7.26 -0.72
CA VAL A 134 9.02 -8.03 -1.62
C VAL A 134 8.41 -7.14 -2.69
N ILE A 135 7.92 -5.94 -2.33
CA ILE A 135 7.40 -4.96 -3.30
C ILE A 135 8.51 -4.47 -4.26
N ALA A 136 9.76 -4.41 -3.80
CA ALA A 136 10.90 -4.09 -4.64
C ALA A 136 11.32 -5.24 -5.58
N GLY A 137 10.76 -6.44 -5.42
CA GLY A 137 11.14 -7.63 -6.17
C GLY A 137 12.44 -8.27 -5.69
N GLU A 138 12.89 -7.95 -4.48
CA GLU A 138 14.07 -8.55 -3.86
C GLU A 138 13.75 -9.98 -3.42
N LYS A 139 14.69 -10.91 -3.67
CA LYS A 139 14.57 -12.27 -3.14
C LYS A 139 14.88 -12.24 -1.65
N MET A 140 13.88 -12.54 -0.83
CA MET A 140 14.06 -12.84 0.59
C MET A 140 14.80 -14.19 0.68
N ASN A 141 16.03 -14.19 1.21
CA ASN A 141 16.85 -15.40 1.41
C ASN A 141 16.30 -16.27 2.53
#